data_AF-A0A7W2ED22-F1
#
_entry.id   AF-A0A7W2ED22-F1
#
_cell.length_a   1.000
_cell.length_b   1.000
_cell.length_c   1.000
_cell.angle_alpha   90.00
_cell.angle_beta   90.00
_cell.angle_gamma   90.00
#
_symmetry.space_group_name_H-M   'P 1'
#
loop_
_entity.id
_entity.type
_entity.pdbx_description
1 polymer ?
#
loop_
_entity_poly.entity_id
_entity_poly.type
_entity_poly.pdbx_seq_one_letter_code
_entity_poly.pdbx_strand_id
1 'polypeptide(L)'
;MTLIPASGNLHFTRDTQRRVAHSIDRLSVLHDETGHPLPDDINEVLHAVLRAIAEGEPLSVSSLPEEVTPNTAASMLGLSRTTVMKYVDEGRLHATKVGSHHRIPAREVLALRDEIERKRLDAVFDVMQLEHTMGNSH
;
A
#
# COMPACT_ATOMS: atom_id res chain seq x y z
N MET A 1 1.79 -23.48 -14.63
CA MET A 1 1.69 -22.18 -13.93
C MET A 1 2.56 -21.21 -14.70
N THR A 2 1.98 -20.42 -15.59
CA THR A 2 2.75 -19.53 -16.48
C THR A 2 2.70 -18.13 -15.89
N LEU A 3 3.82 -17.72 -15.29
CA LEU A 3 4.08 -16.32 -14.99
C LEU A 3 4.55 -15.68 -16.30
N ILE A 4 3.69 -14.86 -16.90
CA ILE A 4 4.10 -13.97 -18.00
C ILE A 4 4.37 -12.62 -17.34
N PRO A 5 5.65 -12.21 -17.15
CA PRO A 5 5.95 -10.89 -16.67
C PRO A 5 5.79 -9.92 -17.83
N ALA A 6 4.63 -9.27 -17.90
CA ALA A 6 4.45 -8.07 -18.68
C ALA A 6 3.75 -7.05 -17.78
N SER A 7 4.52 -6.06 -17.32
CA SER A 7 4.02 -4.85 -16.67
C SER A 7 3.34 -5.05 -15.30
N GLY A 8 4.14 -5.30 -14.26
CA GLY A 8 3.89 -4.86 -12.87
C GLY A 8 2.64 -5.34 -12.11
N ASN A 9 1.75 -6.13 -12.72
CA ASN A 9 0.52 -6.61 -12.10
C ASN A 9 0.46 -8.13 -12.11
N LEU A 10 0.28 -8.72 -10.94
CA LEU A 10 0.08 -10.17 -10.78
C LEU A 10 -1.43 -10.44 -10.78
N HIS A 11 -1.93 -11.11 -11.81
CA HIS A 11 -3.32 -11.56 -11.84
C HIS A 11 -3.42 -13.02 -11.34
N PHE A 12 -4.09 -13.21 -10.21
CA PHE A 12 -4.30 -14.53 -9.62
C PHE A 12 -5.65 -15.10 -10.06
N THR A 13 -5.67 -16.36 -10.49
CA THR A 13 -6.94 -17.05 -10.77
C THR A 13 -7.69 -17.33 -9.47
N ARG A 14 -9.03 -17.44 -9.52
CA ARG A 14 -9.84 -17.83 -8.35
C ARG A 14 -9.35 -19.12 -7.68
N ASP A 15 -8.89 -20.09 -8.46
CA ASP A 15 -8.32 -21.33 -7.91
C ASP A 15 -7.00 -21.12 -7.19
N THR A 16 -6.16 -20.20 -7.67
CA THR A 16 -4.91 -19.83 -6.99
C THR A 16 -5.20 -19.13 -5.67
N GLN A 17 -6.14 -18.18 -5.67
CA GLN A 17 -6.58 -17.46 -4.46
C GLN A 17 -7.12 -18.44 -3.40
N ARG A 18 -8.01 -19.35 -3.81
CA ARG A 18 -8.58 -20.38 -2.91
C ARG A 18 -7.51 -21.28 -2.30
N ARG A 19 -6.51 -21.71 -3.07
CA ARG A 19 -5.41 -22.53 -2.57
C ARG A 19 -4.53 -21.80 -1.56
N VAL A 20 -4.25 -20.51 -1.81
CA VAL A 20 -3.47 -19.67 -0.90
C VAL A 20 -4.25 -19.46 0.40
N ALA A 21 -5.54 -19.13 0.34
CA ALA A 21 -6.40 -18.96 1.51
C ALA A 21 -6.39 -20.19 2.43
N HIS A 22 -6.51 -21.40 1.88
CA HIS A 22 -6.45 -22.64 2.66
C HIS A 22 -5.08 -22.98 3.25
N SER A 23 -4.01 -22.36 2.74
CA SER A 23 -2.63 -22.66 3.15
C SER A 23 -2.10 -21.70 4.21
N ILE A 24 -2.57 -20.44 4.22
CA ILE A 24 -2.12 -19.39 5.16
C ILE A 24 -2.29 -19.82 6.61
N ASP A 25 -3.43 -20.44 6.94
CA ASP A 25 -3.77 -20.84 8.31
C ASP A 25 -2.84 -21.94 8.87
N ARG A 26 -2.03 -22.57 8.01
CA ARG A 26 -1.09 -23.64 8.36
C ARG A 26 0.39 -23.24 8.22
N LEU A 27 0.66 -22.03 7.73
CA LEU A 27 2.01 -21.50 7.54
C LEU A 27 2.33 -20.60 8.73
N SER A 28 3.08 -21.08 9.71
CA SER A 28 3.57 -20.25 10.82
C SER A 28 4.95 -19.65 10.54
N VAL A 29 5.77 -20.31 9.72
CA VAL A 29 7.13 -19.88 9.36
C VAL A 29 7.42 -20.32 7.93
N LEU A 30 7.81 -19.37 7.07
CA LEU A 30 8.31 -19.68 5.74
C LEU A 30 9.80 -20.03 5.84
N HIS A 31 10.19 -21.04 5.09
CA HIS A 31 11.57 -21.50 5.02
C HIS A 31 12.13 -21.25 3.62
N ASP A 32 13.44 -21.01 3.54
CA ASP A 32 14.17 -20.94 2.27
C ASP A 32 14.29 -22.32 1.61
N GLU A 33 14.96 -22.39 0.45
CA GLU A 33 15.19 -23.65 -0.27
C GLU A 33 16.02 -24.68 0.50
N THR A 34 16.71 -24.26 1.56
CA THR A 34 17.54 -25.11 2.42
C THR A 34 16.82 -25.53 3.71
N GLY A 35 15.60 -25.04 3.93
CA GLY A 35 14.80 -25.33 5.11
C GLY A 35 15.15 -24.46 6.31
N HIS A 36 15.88 -23.35 6.14
CA HIS A 36 16.08 -22.38 7.21
C HIS A 36 14.92 -21.38 7.27
N PRO A 37 14.48 -20.97 8.46
CA PRO A 37 13.43 -19.97 8.60
C PRO A 37 13.89 -18.64 7.99
N LEU A 38 13.00 -18.00 7.24
CA LEU A 38 13.25 -16.65 6.75
C LEU A 38 13.33 -15.67 7.93
N PRO A 39 14.11 -14.58 7.82
CA PRO A 39 14.08 -13.46 8.78
C PRO A 39 12.64 -12.95 8.99
N ASP A 40 12.35 -12.48 10.21
CA ASP A 40 11.01 -12.05 10.60
C ASP A 40 10.44 -10.97 9.66
N ASP A 41 11.24 -9.97 9.30
CA ASP A 41 10.85 -8.92 8.35
C ASP A 41 10.38 -9.48 6.99
N ILE A 42 11.01 -10.56 6.52
CA ILE A 42 10.65 -11.21 5.26
C ILE A 42 9.37 -12.03 5.43
N ASN A 43 9.22 -12.72 6.56
CA ASN A 43 7.99 -13.44 6.90
C ASN A 43 6.80 -12.47 6.93
N GLU A 44 6.92 -11.32 7.60
CA GLU A 44 5.84 -10.32 7.69
C GLU A 44 5.38 -9.85 6.31
N VAL A 45 6.32 -9.49 5.45
CA VAL A 45 6.02 -9.05 4.07
C VAL A 45 5.32 -10.16 3.28
N LEU A 46 5.83 -11.40 3.36
CA LEU A 46 5.24 -12.53 2.64
C LEU A 46 3.85 -12.89 3.18
N HIS A 47 3.63 -12.82 4.49
CA HIS A 47 2.32 -13.00 5.09
C HIS A 47 1.31 -11.97 4.60
N ALA A 48 1.70 -10.69 4.55
CA ALA A 48 0.86 -9.62 4.02
C ALA A 48 0.49 -9.87 2.54
N VAL A 49 1.47 -10.26 1.72
CA VAL A 49 1.26 -10.60 0.31
C VAL A 49 0.30 -11.79 0.15
N LEU A 50 0.54 -12.88 0.89
CA LEU A 50 -0.31 -14.07 0.82
C LEU A 50 -1.75 -13.75 1.23
N ARG A 51 -1.94 -12.95 2.27
CA ARG A 51 -3.25 -12.50 2.73
C ARG A 51 -4.00 -11.70 1.66
N ALA A 52 -3.34 -10.72 1.05
CA ALA A 52 -3.90 -9.95 -0.06
C ALA A 52 -4.33 -10.87 -1.23
N ILE A 53 -3.53 -11.89 -1.55
CA ILE A 53 -3.89 -12.88 -2.57
C ILE A 53 -5.12 -13.69 -2.17
N ALA A 54 -5.20 -14.14 -0.92
CA ALA A 54 -6.32 -14.93 -0.40
C ALA A 54 -7.64 -14.14 -0.38
N GLU A 55 -7.57 -12.85 -0.02
CA GLU A 55 -8.71 -11.93 0.02
C GLU A 55 -9.10 -11.42 -1.39
N GLY A 56 -8.27 -11.71 -2.39
CA GLY A 56 -8.50 -11.33 -3.78
C GLY A 56 -8.27 -9.86 -4.06
N GLU A 57 -7.46 -9.20 -3.21
CA GLU A 57 -7.11 -7.81 -3.35
C GLU A 57 -6.16 -7.59 -4.53
N PRO A 58 -6.27 -6.45 -5.26
CA PRO A 58 -5.29 -6.08 -6.26
C PRO A 58 -3.90 -5.89 -5.64
N LEU A 59 -2.94 -6.72 -6.05
CA LEU A 59 -1.56 -6.64 -5.60
C LEU A 59 -0.63 -6.17 -6.73
N SER A 60 0.21 -5.17 -6.44
CA SER A 60 1.30 -4.75 -7.32
C SER A 60 2.60 -4.69 -6.52
N VAL A 61 3.65 -5.28 -7.10
CA VAL A 61 5.02 -5.23 -6.55
C VAL A 61 5.89 -4.52 -7.56
N SER A 62 6.50 -3.42 -7.15
CA SER A 62 7.44 -2.65 -7.97
C SER A 62 8.58 -2.12 -7.12
N SER A 63 9.74 -1.90 -7.74
CA SER A 63 10.80 -1.13 -7.11
C SER A 63 10.33 0.32 -6.97
N LEU A 64 10.56 0.91 -5.79
CA LEU A 64 10.26 2.31 -5.58
C LEU A 64 11.31 3.15 -6.33
N PRO A 65 10.93 3.94 -7.34
CA PRO A 65 11.86 4.89 -7.96
C PRO A 65 12.23 5.98 -6.94
N GLU A 66 13.42 6.58 -7.07
CA GLU A 66 13.85 7.66 -6.18
C GLU A 66 12.91 8.88 -6.25
N GLU A 67 12.46 9.20 -7.46
CA GLU A 67 11.52 10.28 -7.74
C GLU A 67 10.36 9.81 -8.62
N VAL A 68 9.20 10.41 -8.40
CA VAL A 68 7.96 10.15 -9.14
C VAL A 68 7.43 11.42 -9.80
N THR A 69 6.62 11.26 -10.85
CA THR A 69 5.91 12.39 -11.45
C THR A 69 4.74 12.82 -10.57
N PRO A 70 4.22 14.07 -10.69
CA PRO A 70 3.00 14.47 -9.99
C PRO A 70 1.79 13.57 -10.28
N ASN A 71 1.70 12.99 -11.47
CA ASN A 71 0.63 12.04 -11.80
C ASN A 71 0.77 10.73 -11.02
N THR A 72 1.98 10.19 -10.98
CA THR A 72 2.29 8.99 -10.20
C THR A 72 2.04 9.22 -8.71
N ALA A 73 2.49 10.36 -8.17
CA ALA A 73 2.24 10.74 -6.78
C ALA A 73 0.73 10.87 -6.49
N ALA A 74 -0.04 11.45 -7.41
CA ALA A 74 -1.49 11.55 -7.28
C ALA A 74 -2.16 10.17 -7.19
N SER A 75 -1.76 9.24 -8.06
CA SER A 75 -2.23 7.85 -8.00
C SER A 75 -1.84 7.18 -6.68
N MET A 76 -0.61 7.37 -6.19
CA MET A 76 -0.14 6.78 -4.93
C MET A 76 -0.89 7.31 -3.70
N LEU A 77 -1.28 8.59 -3.71
CA LEU A 77 -2.00 9.25 -2.61
C LEU A 77 -3.53 9.05 -2.69
N GLY A 78 -4.04 8.54 -3.80
CA GLY A 78 -5.48 8.52 -4.08
C GLY A 78 -6.08 9.92 -4.23
N LEU A 79 -5.31 10.87 -4.76
CA LEU A 79 -5.68 12.29 -4.89
C LEU A 79 -5.64 12.72 -6.36
N SER A 80 -6.18 13.92 -6.64
CA SER A 80 -6.01 14.54 -7.95
C SER A 80 -4.60 15.12 -8.13
N ARG A 81 -4.11 15.17 -9.37
CA ARG A 81 -2.85 15.86 -9.71
C ARG A 81 -2.84 17.30 -9.22
N THR A 82 -3.97 18.01 -9.36
CA THR A 82 -4.10 19.40 -8.91
C THR A 82 -3.91 19.52 -7.39
N THR A 83 -4.45 18.57 -6.62
CA THR A 83 -4.24 18.51 -5.16
C THR A 83 -2.78 18.26 -4.82
N VAL A 84 -2.10 17.37 -5.54
CA VAL A 84 -0.66 17.15 -5.35
C VAL A 84 0.14 18.41 -5.63
N MET A 85 -0.16 19.12 -6.72
CA MET A 85 0.52 20.38 -7.03
C MET A 85 0.24 21.46 -5.97
N LYS A 86 -0.98 21.52 -5.44
CA LYS A 86 -1.29 22.41 -4.31
C LYS A 86 -0.42 22.10 -3.08
N TYR A 87 -0.19 20.83 -2.76
CA TYR A 87 0.72 20.45 -1.68
C TYR A 87 2.18 20.80 -1.96
N VAL A 88 2.58 20.80 -3.23
CA VAL A 88 3.89 21.33 -3.62
C VAL A 88 3.96 22.84 -3.38
N ASP A 89 2.94 23.59 -3.82
CA ASP A 89 2.87 25.05 -3.64
C ASP A 89 2.83 25.46 -2.15
N GLU A 90 2.21 24.63 -1.31
CA GLU A 90 2.16 24.78 0.16
C GLU A 90 3.43 24.30 0.87
N GLY A 91 4.41 23.75 0.16
CA GLY A 91 5.66 23.24 0.73
C GLY A 91 5.53 21.92 1.50
N ARG A 92 4.40 21.21 1.37
CA ARG A 92 4.17 19.89 1.97
C ARG A 92 4.87 18.75 1.20
N LEU A 93 5.11 18.96 -0.09
CA LEU A 93 5.88 18.05 -0.94
C LEU A 93 6.93 18.87 -1.70
N HIS A 94 8.17 18.39 -1.74
CA HIS A 94 9.18 19.03 -2.57
C HIS A 94 9.05 18.55 -4.01
N ALA A 95 9.14 19.48 -4.96
CA ALA A 95 9.20 19.15 -6.37
C ALA A 95 10.37 19.84 -7.07
N THR A 96 11.18 19.04 -7.77
CA THR A 96 12.27 19.53 -8.60
C THR A 96 11.85 19.47 -10.07
N LYS A 97 12.15 20.51 -10.84
CA LYS A 97 11.91 20.49 -12.29
C LYS A 97 13.07 19.80 -12.99
N VAL A 98 12.81 18.66 -13.62
CA VAL A 98 13.79 17.90 -14.42
C VAL A 98 13.33 17.92 -15.88
N GLY A 99 14.02 18.70 -16.70
CA GLY A 99 13.59 19.01 -18.06
C GLY A 99 12.22 19.72 -18.06
N SER A 100 11.23 19.12 -18.72
CA SER A 100 9.87 19.68 -18.84
C SER A 100 8.91 19.26 -17.72
N HIS A 101 9.31 18.32 -16.86
CA HIS A 101 8.40 17.72 -15.89
C HIS A 101 8.89 17.93 -14.45
N HIS A 102 7.95 18.07 -13.52
CA HIS A 102 8.25 18.01 -12.09
C HIS A 102 8.53 16.58 -11.66
N ARG A 103 9.37 16.44 -10.64
CA ARG A 103 9.76 15.22 -9.96
C ARG A 103 9.63 15.43 -8.47
N ILE A 104 9.02 14.47 -7.79
CA ILE A 104 8.73 14.52 -6.35
C ILE A 104 9.43 13.32 -5.73
N PRO A 105 10.22 13.46 -4.66
CA PRO A 105 10.85 12.34 -3.98
C PRO A 105 9.82 11.31 -3.53
N ALA A 106 9.96 10.06 -3.95
CA ALA A 106 8.94 9.04 -3.68
C ALA A 106 8.76 8.77 -2.18
N ARG A 107 9.85 8.88 -1.42
CA ARG A 107 9.84 8.80 0.05
C ARG A 107 8.91 9.83 0.72
N GLU A 108 8.84 11.06 0.18
CA GLU A 108 7.98 12.11 0.73
C GLU A 108 6.52 11.83 0.42
N VAL A 109 6.24 11.31 -0.78
CA VAL A 109 4.89 10.87 -1.17
C VAL A 109 4.40 9.75 -0.26
N LEU A 110 5.24 8.75 0.03
CA LEU A 110 4.88 7.66 0.93
C LEU A 110 4.64 8.14 2.37
N ALA A 111 5.53 8.98 2.90
CA ALA A 111 5.36 9.55 4.23
C ALA A 111 4.05 10.33 4.37
N LEU A 112 3.69 11.11 3.33
CA LEU A 112 2.43 11.84 3.29
C LEU A 112 1.22 10.90 3.17
N ARG A 113 1.32 9.81 2.40
CA ARG A 113 0.27 8.79 2.31
C ARG A 113 -0.02 8.20 3.69
N ASP A 114 1.02 7.83 4.43
CA ASP A 114 0.88 7.21 5.75
C ASP A 114 0.37 8.23 6.81
N GLU A 115 0.67 9.53 6.63
CA GLU A 115 0.05 10.61 7.42
C GLU A 115 -1.46 10.72 7.12
N ILE A 116 -1.85 10.74 5.84
CA ILE A 116 -3.25 10.85 5.41
C ILE A 116 -4.05 9.64 5.91
N GLU A 117 -3.49 8.43 5.82
CA GLU A 117 -4.18 7.22 6.23
C GLU A 117 -4.39 7.16 7.75
N ARG A 118 -3.39 7.56 8.55
CA ARG A 118 -3.57 7.72 10.00
C ARG A 118 -4.67 8.72 10.33
N LYS A 119 -4.68 9.88 9.68
CA LYS A 119 -5.74 10.89 9.90
C LYS A 119 -7.13 10.38 9.54
N ARG A 120 -7.26 9.54 8.51
CA ARG A 120 -8.54 8.91 8.15
C ARG A 120 -8.99 7.94 9.24
N LEU A 121 -8.10 7.09 9.73
CA LEU A 121 -8.39 6.15 10.82
C LEU A 121 -8.80 6.90 12.09
N ASP A 122 -8.04 7.93 12.48
CA ASP A 122 -8.34 8.76 13.66
C ASP A 122 -9.74 9.38 13.56
N ALA A 123 -10.10 9.94 12.41
CA ALA A 123 -11.42 10.53 12.18
C ALA A 123 -12.57 9.49 12.27
N VAL A 124 -12.33 8.25 11.85
CA VAL A 124 -13.31 7.16 12.02
C VAL A 124 -13.52 6.86 13.51
N PHE A 125 -12.45 6.80 14.30
CA PHE A 125 -12.55 6.59 15.74
C PHE A 125 -13.28 7.73 16.46
N ASP A 126 -13.04 8.98 16.06
CA ASP A 126 -13.72 10.15 16.63
C ASP A 126 -15.25 10.06 16.42
N VAL A 127 -15.70 9.67 15.22
CA VAL A 127 -17.13 9.49 14.92
C VAL A 127 -17.74 8.37 15.77
N MET A 128 -17.04 7.23 15.94
CA MET A 128 -17.53 6.12 16.77
C MET A 128 -17.66 6.50 18.25
N GLN A 129 -16.77 7.34 18.79
CA GLN A 129 -16.85 7.81 20.18
C GLN A 129 -18.01 8.79 20.41
N LEU A 130 -18.35 9.60 19.41
CA LEU A 130 -19.51 10.49 19.46
C LEU A 130 -20.82 9.71 19.52
N GLU A 131 -20.95 8.62 18.76
CA GLU A 131 -22.14 7.75 18.80
C GLU A 131 -22.31 7.07 20.16
N HIS A 132 -21.20 6.61 20.77
CA HIS A 132 -21.25 5.88 22.03
C HIS A 132 -21.61 6.75 23.25
N THR A 133 -21.32 8.06 23.18
CA THR A 133 -21.69 9.02 24.23
C THR A 133 -23.12 9.52 24.10
N MET A 134 -23.69 9.55 22.88
CA MET A 134 -25.09 9.92 22.65
C MET A 134 -26.07 8.76 22.90
N GLY A 135 -25.64 7.51 22.76
CA GLY A 135 -26.48 6.33 22.97
C GLY A 135 -26.73 5.92 24.43
N ASN A 136 -26.00 6.49 25.40
CA ASN A 136 -26.06 6.10 26.82
C ASN A 136 -26.76 7.14 27.72
N SER A 137 -27.54 8.06 27.11
CA SER A 137 -28.27 9.14 27.78
C SER A 137 -29.80 8.99 27.73
N HIS A 138 -30.31 7.75 27.67
CA HIS A 138 -31.74 7.44 27.75
C HIS A 138 -32.06 6.43 28.85
#